data_AF-A0A950BM25-F1
#
_entry.id   AF-A0A950BM25-F1
#
_cell.length_a   1.000
_cell.length_b   1.000
_cell.length_c   1.000
_cell.angle_alpha   90.00
_cell.angle_beta   90.00
_cell.angle_gamma   90.00
#
_symmetry.space_group_name_H-M   'P 1'
#
loop_
_entity.id
_entity.type
_entity.pdbx_description
1 polymer ?
#
loop_
_entity_poly.entity_id
_entity_poly.type
_entity_poly.pdbx_seq_one_letter_code
_entity_poly.pdbx_strand_id
1 'polypeptide(L)'
;MMCKCGVYLIVISASMTAWSADEPLFSVKQVSGDSNGITVRTSGGTMRIEFCGEDVVHVAASRTTDIPEPKVPVAVHPCHANALQTETGREAIKLSSSAIAVRVNLASGAIMFLSKDGKTVLTEPQAGGKSFDVASAWESKEWQVQQTFLSPSGESLYGLGQHQEGVWDLRGLPMRLHQSNTNISIPFLLSSKGYGILWNNPSLTDFNPADQVIQINPETGKGEFKTGAKGSYGFLVSSDNRNQLTVDVDGRQVINLQNMWTPTSASGAIELEGNEEHEISARGGPAGVELTVRPPQDTTTFRSEVGQAIDYYFFYGPDLNRVISEYRELTGQAPLFPKWAYGYWQCRERYHNQKEILDTAAEFRTRKIPVDALVQDWQYWGKYGWNAMKFDEDSYPVPKQLLDELHAKDLHMMISVWSRFGEDTDVYKRMQARSFLIPGTPWMDFFNPQARKAFWEELDKGLFKDG
;
A
#
# COMPACT_ATOMS: atom_id res chain seq x y z
N MET A 1 12.71 82.86 -18.48
CA MET A 1 12.71 81.72 -17.54
C MET A 1 11.49 80.87 -17.89
N MET A 2 11.71 79.77 -18.63
CA MET A 2 10.65 78.92 -19.20
C MET A 2 10.01 78.07 -18.09
N CYS A 3 8.68 78.10 -18.00
CA CYS A 3 7.90 77.21 -17.13
C CYS A 3 7.26 76.12 -18.01
N LYS A 4 7.71 74.87 -17.88
CA LYS A 4 7.14 73.70 -18.59
C LYS A 4 5.97 73.14 -17.76
N CYS A 5 4.76 73.19 -18.29
CA CYS A 5 3.64 72.36 -17.82
C CYS A 5 3.65 71.03 -18.58
N GLY A 6 3.81 69.91 -17.87
CA GLY A 6 3.61 68.56 -18.41
C GLY A 6 2.24 68.04 -18.00
N VAL A 7 1.41 67.70 -18.99
CA VAL A 7 0.13 67.00 -18.81
C VAL A 7 0.41 65.50 -18.94
N TYR A 8 0.13 64.73 -17.90
CA TYR A 8 0.16 63.26 -17.94
C TYR A 8 -1.20 62.74 -18.42
N LEU A 9 -1.24 62.11 -19.59
CA LEU A 9 -2.36 61.29 -20.06
C LEU A 9 -2.21 59.89 -19.47
N ILE A 10 -3.14 59.48 -18.60
CA ILE A 10 -3.25 58.09 -18.13
C ILE A 10 -4.16 57.36 -19.11
N VAL A 11 -3.59 56.44 -19.90
CA VAL A 11 -4.35 55.49 -20.72
C VAL A 11 -4.66 54.27 -19.85
N ILE A 12 -5.93 54.09 -19.49
CA ILE A 12 -6.40 52.87 -18.82
C ILE A 12 -6.71 51.85 -19.92
N SER A 13 -5.79 50.91 -20.16
CA SER A 13 -6.08 49.71 -20.95
C SER A 13 -6.83 48.71 -20.08
N ALA A 14 -8.13 48.58 -20.27
CA ALA A 14 -8.91 47.49 -19.72
C ALA A 14 -8.61 46.19 -20.51
N SER A 15 -7.70 45.37 -19.99
CA SER A 15 -7.52 43.99 -20.45
C SER A 15 -8.67 43.13 -19.93
N MET A 16 -9.66 42.86 -20.79
CA MET A 16 -10.62 41.79 -20.56
C MET A 16 -9.91 40.45 -20.72
N THR A 17 -9.47 39.85 -19.62
CA THR A 17 -9.11 38.43 -19.58
C THR A 17 -10.40 37.63 -19.59
N ALA A 18 -10.79 37.15 -20.78
CA ALA A 18 -11.78 36.09 -20.88
C ALA A 18 -11.24 34.86 -20.12
N TRP A 19 -11.92 34.45 -19.06
CA TRP A 19 -11.68 33.17 -18.40
C TRP A 19 -12.03 32.06 -19.38
N SER A 20 -11.04 31.55 -20.11
CA SER A 20 -11.13 30.21 -20.68
C SER A 20 -11.09 29.26 -19.49
N ALA A 21 -12.16 28.49 -19.24
CA ALA A 21 -12.04 27.33 -18.38
C ALA A 21 -10.93 26.45 -18.98
N ASP A 22 -9.86 26.18 -18.23
CA ASP A 22 -8.79 25.31 -18.70
C ASP A 22 -9.38 23.95 -19.11
N GLU A 23 -9.06 23.49 -20.31
CA GLU A 23 -9.54 22.20 -20.81
C GLU A 23 -9.06 21.08 -19.86
N PRO A 24 -9.91 20.09 -19.49
CA PRO A 24 -9.50 19.01 -18.63
C PRO A 24 -8.24 18.31 -19.16
N LEU A 25 -7.26 18.06 -18.28
CA LEU A 25 -5.96 17.47 -18.61
C LEU A 25 -6.08 16.13 -19.38
N PHE A 26 -7.16 15.40 -19.15
CA PHE A 26 -7.43 14.11 -19.78
C PHE A 26 -8.53 14.14 -20.85
N SER A 27 -8.87 15.31 -21.39
CA SER A 27 -9.74 15.42 -22.57
C SER A 27 -9.18 14.60 -23.75
N VAL A 28 -10.00 13.79 -24.40
CA VAL A 28 -9.57 12.83 -25.41
C VAL A 28 -9.28 13.53 -26.73
N LYS A 29 -8.07 13.36 -27.27
CA LYS A 29 -7.64 13.93 -28.55
C LYS A 29 -7.51 12.89 -29.66
N GLN A 30 -6.96 11.72 -29.32
CA GLN A 30 -6.79 10.62 -30.27
C GLN A 30 -6.93 9.29 -29.54
N VAL A 31 -7.42 8.29 -30.25
CA VAL A 31 -7.60 6.92 -29.75
C VAL A 31 -7.01 5.96 -30.77
N SER A 32 -6.20 5.02 -30.30
CA SER A 32 -5.78 3.85 -31.06
C SER A 32 -6.16 2.59 -30.28
N GLY A 33 -6.64 1.57 -30.96
CA GLY A 33 -7.04 0.29 -30.35
C GLY A 33 -6.19 -0.87 -30.83
N ASP A 34 -6.15 -1.93 -30.03
CA ASP A 34 -5.63 -3.25 -30.38
C ASP A 34 -6.57 -4.34 -29.85
N SER A 35 -6.12 -5.60 -29.89
CA SER A 35 -6.94 -6.73 -29.45
C SER A 35 -7.28 -6.72 -27.96
N ASN A 36 -6.49 -6.02 -27.14
CA ASN A 36 -6.61 -6.04 -25.68
C ASN A 36 -7.24 -4.76 -25.13
N GLY A 37 -7.23 -3.65 -25.86
CA GLY A 37 -7.68 -2.38 -25.31
C GLY A 37 -7.55 -1.17 -26.23
N ILE A 38 -7.55 0.00 -25.61
CA ILE A 38 -7.30 1.28 -26.27
C ILE A 38 -6.21 2.07 -25.56
N THR A 39 -5.43 2.79 -26.37
CA THR A 39 -4.54 3.86 -25.94
C THR A 39 -5.15 5.19 -26.35
N VAL A 40 -5.28 6.08 -25.38
CA VAL A 40 -5.93 7.39 -25.49
C VAL A 40 -4.87 8.46 -25.29
N ARG A 41 -4.64 9.27 -26.33
CA ARG A 41 -3.87 10.51 -26.23
C ARG A 41 -4.80 11.61 -25.74
N THR A 42 -4.39 12.33 -24.70
CA THR A 42 -5.18 13.42 -24.12
C THR A 42 -4.51 14.77 -24.32
N SER A 43 -5.16 15.85 -23.89
CA SER A 43 -4.57 17.20 -23.88
C SER A 43 -3.29 17.31 -23.06
N GLY A 44 -3.14 16.51 -21.99
CA GLY A 44 -2.02 16.60 -21.04
C GLY A 44 -1.35 15.28 -20.69
N GLY A 45 -1.52 14.24 -21.51
CA GLY A 45 -0.93 12.93 -21.24
C GLY A 45 -1.39 11.78 -22.14
N THR A 46 -1.19 10.57 -21.64
CA THR A 46 -1.57 9.31 -22.31
C THR A 46 -2.20 8.38 -21.30
N MET A 47 -3.25 7.67 -21.70
CA MET A 47 -3.93 6.66 -20.90
C MET A 47 -4.09 5.36 -21.69
N ARG A 48 -3.89 4.23 -21.04
CA ARG A 48 -4.15 2.88 -21.55
C ARG A 48 -5.26 2.26 -20.73
N ILE A 49 -6.25 1.70 -21.42
CA ILE A 49 -7.28 0.84 -20.83
C ILE A 49 -7.24 -0.47 -21.58
N GLU A 50 -6.96 -1.57 -20.89
CA GLU A 50 -6.90 -2.90 -21.50
C GLU A 50 -7.49 -3.97 -20.60
N PHE A 51 -7.99 -5.03 -21.22
CA PHE A 51 -8.64 -6.14 -20.55
C PHE A 51 -7.62 -7.28 -20.35
N CYS A 52 -7.58 -7.80 -19.13
CA CYS A 52 -6.71 -8.90 -18.70
C CYS A 52 -7.55 -10.16 -18.45
N GLY A 53 -8.55 -10.39 -19.30
CA GLY A 53 -9.59 -11.39 -19.12
C GLY A 53 -10.97 -10.81 -19.42
N GLU A 54 -12.01 -11.45 -18.89
CA GLU A 54 -13.40 -10.98 -19.05
C GLU A 54 -13.78 -9.94 -17.99
N ASP A 55 -13.22 -10.03 -16.79
CA ASP A 55 -13.65 -9.30 -15.60
C ASP A 55 -12.52 -8.48 -14.95
N VAL A 56 -11.33 -8.47 -15.56
CA VAL A 56 -10.18 -7.67 -15.11
C VAL A 56 -9.82 -6.61 -16.14
N VAL A 57 -9.68 -5.37 -15.71
CA VAL A 57 -9.30 -4.23 -16.54
C VAL A 57 -8.09 -3.53 -15.93
N HIS A 58 -7.00 -3.43 -16.68
CA HIS A 58 -5.84 -2.63 -16.34
C HIS A 58 -6.02 -1.21 -16.88
N VAL A 59 -5.79 -0.21 -16.03
CA VAL A 59 -5.80 1.21 -16.37
C VAL A 59 -4.48 1.82 -15.96
N ALA A 60 -3.79 2.40 -16.93
CA ALA A 60 -2.58 3.17 -16.70
C ALA A 60 -2.71 4.58 -17.31
N ALA A 61 -2.25 5.62 -16.61
CA ALA A 61 -2.28 6.99 -17.10
C ALA A 61 -1.00 7.74 -16.71
N SER A 62 -0.36 8.41 -17.66
CA SER A 62 0.83 9.23 -17.46
C SER A 62 0.65 10.63 -18.05
N ARG A 63 1.43 11.58 -17.55
CA ARG A 63 1.53 12.95 -18.07
C ARG A 63 2.42 13.08 -19.30
N THR A 64 3.11 12.02 -19.68
CA THR A 64 3.98 12.02 -20.85
C THR A 64 3.29 11.31 -22.01
N THR A 65 4.01 11.23 -23.13
CA THR A 65 3.57 10.46 -24.29
C THR A 65 3.66 8.95 -24.06
N ASP A 66 4.41 8.48 -23.08
CA ASP A 66 4.69 7.06 -22.93
C ASP A 66 4.30 6.65 -21.51
N ILE A 67 3.68 5.48 -21.39
CA ILE A 67 3.35 4.93 -20.08
C ILE A 67 4.55 4.08 -19.66
N PRO A 68 5.28 4.47 -18.59
CA PRO A 68 6.44 3.71 -18.16
C PRO A 68 6.05 2.33 -17.67
N GLU A 69 6.89 1.34 -17.94
CA GLU A 69 6.70 0.01 -17.37
C GLU A 69 6.91 0.03 -15.84
N PRO A 70 6.10 -0.72 -15.08
CA PRO A 70 6.27 -0.81 -13.63
C PRO A 70 7.60 -1.50 -13.29
N LYS A 71 8.39 -0.87 -12.41
CA LYS A 71 9.68 -1.43 -11.96
C LYS A 71 9.53 -2.70 -11.12
N VAL A 72 8.39 -2.86 -10.45
CA VAL A 72 8.04 -4.03 -9.64
C VAL A 72 6.76 -4.60 -10.23
N PRO A 73 6.84 -5.54 -11.20
CA PRO A 73 5.66 -6.08 -11.84
C PRO A 73 4.86 -6.94 -10.85
N VAL A 74 3.57 -6.65 -10.74
CA VAL A 74 2.62 -7.42 -9.90
C VAL A 74 1.86 -8.47 -10.71
N ALA A 75 1.66 -8.23 -12.01
CA ALA A 75 1.04 -9.19 -12.91
C ALA A 75 2.07 -10.24 -13.37
N VAL A 76 1.75 -11.52 -13.24
CA VAL A 76 2.66 -12.62 -13.62
C VAL A 76 2.59 -12.98 -15.11
N HIS A 77 1.57 -12.48 -15.82
CA HIS A 77 1.35 -12.69 -17.24
C HIS A 77 0.86 -11.40 -17.92
N PRO A 78 1.15 -11.19 -19.23
CA PRO A 78 0.60 -10.07 -19.98
C PRO A 78 -0.93 -10.13 -20.08
N CYS A 79 -1.58 -8.97 -20.13
CA CYS A 79 -3.02 -8.89 -20.33
C CYS A 79 -3.43 -9.44 -21.70
N HIS A 80 -4.48 -10.24 -21.72
CA HIS A 80 -5.06 -10.80 -22.93
C HIS A 80 -6.59 -10.72 -22.83
N ALA A 81 -7.22 -10.06 -23.81
CA ALA A 81 -8.66 -10.04 -23.92
C ALA A 81 -9.16 -11.22 -24.77
N ASN A 82 -10.27 -11.83 -24.38
CA ASN A 82 -10.84 -12.96 -25.13
C ASN A 82 -11.78 -12.51 -26.26
N ALA A 83 -12.64 -11.52 -26.00
CA ALA A 83 -13.68 -11.06 -26.94
C ALA A 83 -14.05 -9.59 -26.73
N LEU A 84 -13.06 -8.70 -26.85
CA LEU A 84 -13.27 -7.26 -26.62
C LEU A 84 -14.04 -6.60 -27.77
N GLN A 85 -15.10 -5.88 -27.43
CA GLN A 85 -15.84 -5.02 -28.36
C GLN A 85 -15.61 -3.55 -28.02
N THR A 86 -15.38 -2.73 -29.05
CA THR A 86 -15.15 -1.29 -28.90
C THR A 86 -16.16 -0.50 -29.72
N GLU A 87 -16.89 0.41 -29.07
CA GLU A 87 -17.87 1.30 -29.68
C GLU A 87 -17.47 2.76 -29.41
N THR A 88 -17.31 3.56 -30.47
CA THR A 88 -17.02 4.99 -30.35
C THR A 88 -18.30 5.79 -30.58
N GLY A 89 -18.79 6.44 -29.53
CA GLY A 89 -19.92 7.35 -29.57
C GLY A 89 -19.51 8.82 -29.66
N ARG A 90 -20.49 9.73 -29.64
CA ARG A 90 -20.24 11.18 -29.65
C ARG A 90 -19.67 11.73 -28.34
N GLU A 91 -20.02 11.11 -27.22
CA GLU A 91 -19.66 11.58 -25.87
C GLU A 91 -18.68 10.67 -25.16
N ALA A 92 -18.60 9.40 -25.57
CA ALA A 92 -17.80 8.40 -24.89
C ALA A 92 -17.38 7.27 -25.83
N ILE A 93 -16.31 6.59 -25.43
CA ILE A 93 -15.87 5.31 -26.00
C ILE A 93 -16.27 4.24 -25.00
N LYS A 94 -16.82 3.13 -25.49
CA LYS A 94 -17.20 1.99 -24.67
C LYS A 94 -16.40 0.76 -25.10
N LEU A 95 -15.70 0.14 -24.16
CA LEU A 95 -15.10 -1.18 -24.32
C LEU A 95 -15.94 -2.20 -23.56
N SER A 96 -16.23 -3.36 -24.14
CA SER A 96 -17.07 -4.38 -23.48
C SER A 96 -16.49 -5.78 -23.66
N SER A 97 -16.43 -6.52 -22.56
CA SER A 97 -16.26 -7.97 -22.54
C SER A 97 -17.61 -8.66 -22.29
N SER A 98 -17.61 -9.97 -22.04
CA SER A 98 -18.81 -10.70 -21.63
C SER A 98 -19.26 -10.41 -20.19
N ALA A 99 -18.37 -9.87 -19.34
CA ALA A 99 -18.66 -9.65 -17.91
C ALA A 99 -18.80 -8.18 -17.51
N ILE A 100 -17.97 -7.29 -18.05
CA ILE A 100 -17.90 -5.86 -17.69
C ILE A 100 -17.77 -4.98 -18.93
N ALA A 101 -18.26 -3.75 -18.85
CA ALA A 101 -17.98 -2.70 -19.81
C ALA A 101 -17.30 -1.49 -19.15
N VAL A 102 -16.43 -0.83 -19.90
CA VAL A 102 -15.72 0.39 -19.50
C VAL A 102 -16.14 1.52 -20.43
N ARG A 103 -16.64 2.63 -19.87
CA ARG A 103 -16.92 3.86 -20.61
C ARG A 103 -15.88 4.92 -20.29
N VAL A 104 -15.30 5.51 -21.33
CA VAL A 104 -14.36 6.63 -21.23
C VAL A 104 -15.05 7.87 -21.78
N ASN A 105 -15.26 8.89 -20.93
CA ASN A 105 -15.83 10.17 -21.36
C ASN A 105 -14.83 10.93 -22.24
N LEU A 106 -15.27 11.39 -23.43
CA LEU A 106 -14.39 12.07 -24.38
C LEU A 106 -13.94 13.47 -23.93
N ALA A 107 -14.77 14.17 -23.14
CA ALA A 107 -14.47 15.53 -22.70
C ALA A 107 -13.50 15.58 -21.51
N SER A 108 -13.58 14.63 -20.58
CA SER A 108 -12.76 14.63 -19.36
C SER A 108 -11.77 13.48 -19.23
N GLY A 109 -11.94 12.41 -20.01
CA GLY A 109 -11.20 11.16 -19.82
C GLY A 109 -11.63 10.37 -18.58
N ALA A 110 -12.75 10.75 -17.94
CA ALA A 110 -13.30 10.04 -16.81
C ALA A 110 -13.72 8.61 -17.18
N ILE A 111 -13.36 7.65 -16.34
CA ILE A 111 -13.66 6.23 -16.53
C ILE A 111 -14.86 5.81 -15.68
N MET A 112 -15.75 5.01 -16.26
CA MET A 112 -16.87 4.36 -15.59
C MET A 112 -16.91 2.88 -15.92
N PHE A 113 -16.96 2.04 -14.89
CA PHE A 113 -17.12 0.59 -14.97
C PHE A 113 -18.59 0.22 -14.81
N LEU A 114 -19.09 -0.59 -15.73
CA LEU A 114 -20.48 -0.99 -15.83
C LEU A 114 -20.60 -2.51 -15.83
N SER A 115 -21.51 -3.06 -15.03
CA SER A 115 -21.91 -4.45 -15.16
C SER A 115 -22.60 -4.69 -16.52
N LYS A 116 -22.72 -5.96 -16.91
CA LYS A 116 -23.37 -6.36 -18.18
C LYS A 116 -24.79 -5.82 -18.38
N ASP A 117 -25.54 -5.57 -17.30
CA ASP A 117 -26.89 -5.01 -17.32
C ASP A 117 -26.89 -3.46 -17.38
N GLY A 118 -25.72 -2.84 -17.49
CA GLY A 118 -25.54 -1.40 -17.65
C GLY A 118 -25.57 -0.61 -16.35
N LYS A 119 -25.56 -1.27 -15.17
CA LYS A 119 -25.47 -0.57 -13.88
C LYS A 119 -24.04 -0.13 -13.61
N THR A 120 -23.89 1.05 -13.02
CA THR A 120 -22.61 1.55 -12.55
C THR A 120 -22.10 0.72 -11.38
N VAL A 121 -20.89 0.17 -11.53
CA VAL A 121 -20.17 -0.56 -10.48
C VAL A 121 -19.21 0.39 -9.77
N LEU A 122 -18.40 1.12 -10.54
CA LEU A 122 -17.43 2.11 -10.06
C LEU A 122 -17.33 3.23 -11.09
N THR A 123 -17.16 4.47 -10.64
CA THR A 123 -16.95 5.60 -11.55
C THR A 123 -16.00 6.62 -10.96
N GLU A 124 -15.22 7.25 -11.83
CA GLU A 124 -14.51 8.48 -11.50
C GLU A 124 -15.48 9.68 -11.43
N PRO A 125 -15.11 10.78 -10.76
CA PRO A 125 -15.81 12.06 -10.88
C PRO A 125 -15.95 12.50 -12.34
N GLN A 126 -17.03 13.22 -12.67
CA GLN A 126 -17.29 13.67 -14.05
C GLN A 126 -16.17 14.56 -14.63
N ALA A 127 -15.54 15.38 -13.79
CA ALA A 127 -14.41 16.23 -14.18
C ALA A 127 -13.09 15.45 -14.40
N GLY A 128 -13.09 14.14 -14.10
CA GLY A 128 -11.90 13.28 -14.09
C GLY A 128 -11.45 12.97 -12.66
N GLY A 129 -10.91 11.76 -12.46
CA GLY A 129 -10.37 11.32 -11.16
C GLY A 129 -8.85 11.39 -11.03
N LYS A 130 -8.15 11.75 -12.11
CA LYS A 130 -6.69 11.64 -12.22
C LYS A 130 -6.01 12.96 -11.86
N SER A 131 -5.00 12.92 -11.01
CA SER A 131 -4.19 14.08 -10.67
C SER A 131 -2.73 13.71 -10.49
N PHE A 132 -1.83 14.66 -10.72
CA PHE A 132 -0.39 14.48 -10.69
C PHE A 132 0.25 15.68 -9.99
N ASP A 133 1.37 15.46 -9.31
CA ASP A 133 2.11 16.49 -8.55
C ASP A 133 1.18 17.30 -7.63
N VAL A 134 0.30 16.60 -6.89
CA VAL A 134 -0.65 17.23 -5.98
C VAL A 134 0.12 17.76 -4.75
N ALA A 135 -0.21 18.96 -4.29
CA ALA A 135 0.33 19.46 -3.04
C ALA A 135 -0.12 18.55 -1.89
N SER A 136 0.83 18.06 -1.09
CA SER A 136 0.57 17.23 0.08
C SER A 136 0.77 18.07 1.35
N ALA A 137 0.07 17.72 2.44
CA ALA A 137 0.41 18.22 3.78
C ALA A 137 1.79 17.69 4.25
N TRP A 138 2.29 16.66 3.57
CA TRP A 138 3.60 16.04 3.73
C TRP A 138 4.57 16.56 2.65
N GLU A 139 5.87 16.25 2.73
CA GLU A 139 6.87 16.71 1.75
C GLU A 139 6.39 16.49 0.28
N SER A 140 6.29 17.58 -0.50
CA SER A 140 5.91 17.51 -1.91
C SER A 140 7.08 17.00 -2.75
N LYS A 141 6.85 15.93 -3.52
CA LYS A 141 7.84 15.36 -4.45
C LYS A 141 7.33 15.48 -5.87
N GLU A 142 8.24 15.71 -6.82
CA GLU A 142 7.94 15.48 -8.23
C GLU A 142 7.49 14.03 -8.43
N TRP A 143 6.57 13.80 -9.37
CA TRP A 143 6.02 12.48 -9.71
C TRP A 143 5.01 11.94 -8.71
N GLN A 144 4.29 12.78 -7.96
CA GLN A 144 3.17 12.29 -7.19
C GLN A 144 2.01 11.89 -8.12
N VAL A 145 1.32 10.79 -7.83
CA VAL A 145 0.15 10.33 -8.61
C VAL A 145 -1.05 10.10 -7.71
N GLN A 146 -2.22 10.54 -8.17
CA GLN A 146 -3.46 10.42 -7.43
C GLN A 146 -4.61 9.99 -8.34
N GLN A 147 -5.42 9.05 -7.85
CA GLN A 147 -6.64 8.61 -8.50
C GLN A 147 -7.81 8.63 -7.50
N THR A 148 -8.88 9.32 -7.88
CA THR A 148 -10.13 9.45 -7.11
C THR A 148 -11.29 8.78 -7.82
N PHE A 149 -12.11 8.08 -7.04
CA PHE A 149 -13.36 7.45 -7.46
C PHE A 149 -14.50 7.94 -6.59
N LEU A 150 -15.73 7.90 -7.12
CA LEU A 150 -16.93 8.11 -6.31
C LEU A 150 -17.17 6.87 -5.43
N SER A 151 -17.48 7.11 -4.16
CA SER A 151 -17.78 6.11 -3.15
C SER A 151 -19.06 6.51 -2.41
N PRO A 152 -20.23 6.24 -3.01
CA PRO A 152 -21.52 6.69 -2.49
C PRO A 152 -21.85 6.05 -1.14
N SER A 153 -22.86 6.57 -0.45
CA SER A 153 -23.37 5.98 0.79
C SER A 153 -23.85 4.53 0.58
N GLY A 154 -23.61 3.67 1.59
CA GLY A 154 -23.96 2.25 1.55
C GLY A 154 -22.99 1.36 0.77
N GLU A 155 -21.81 1.86 0.43
CA GLU A 155 -20.64 1.05 0.10
C GLU A 155 -19.83 0.76 1.37
N SER A 156 -19.19 -0.40 1.42
CA SER A 156 -18.21 -0.76 2.44
C SER A 156 -16.94 -1.24 1.77
N LEU A 157 -15.79 -0.85 2.31
CA LEU A 157 -14.48 -1.11 1.72
C LEU A 157 -13.63 -1.95 2.67
N TYR A 158 -12.89 -2.92 2.13
CA TYR A 158 -12.07 -3.86 2.89
C TYR A 158 -10.72 -4.10 2.23
N GLY A 159 -9.80 -4.78 2.92
CA GLY A 159 -8.51 -5.18 2.38
C GLY A 159 -7.39 -4.26 2.84
N LEU A 160 -6.59 -3.77 1.91
CA LEU A 160 -5.40 -2.93 2.13
C LEU A 160 -4.28 -3.55 2.99
N GLY A 161 -4.43 -4.79 3.44
CA GLY A 161 -3.42 -5.56 4.16
C GLY A 161 -3.77 -5.80 5.62
N GLN A 162 -2.75 -5.77 6.49
CA GLN A 162 -2.86 -5.98 7.93
C GLN A 162 -2.53 -4.69 8.66
N HIS A 163 -3.45 -4.20 9.49
CA HIS A 163 -3.28 -2.98 10.27
C HIS A 163 -3.85 -3.15 11.69
N GLN A 164 -3.37 -2.36 12.65
CA GLN A 164 -3.60 -2.58 14.10
C GLN A 164 -4.85 -1.87 14.67
N GLU A 165 -5.51 -1.01 13.90
CA GLU A 165 -6.55 -0.10 14.37
C GLU A 165 -7.87 -0.81 14.72
N GLY A 166 -8.03 -2.08 14.31
CA GLY A 166 -9.26 -2.85 14.53
C GLY A 166 -10.45 -2.35 13.69
N VAL A 167 -10.21 -1.50 12.68
CA VAL A 167 -11.24 -0.99 11.78
C VAL A 167 -11.50 -2.00 10.67
N TRP A 168 -12.78 -2.29 10.42
CA TRP A 168 -13.20 -3.25 9.40
C TRP A 168 -13.65 -2.59 8.10
N ASP A 169 -14.51 -1.58 8.19
CA ASP A 169 -14.95 -0.80 7.01
C ASP A 169 -14.05 0.42 6.83
N LEU A 170 -13.34 0.44 5.70
CA LEU A 170 -12.33 1.44 5.37
C LEU A 170 -12.94 2.67 4.67
N ARG A 171 -14.26 2.68 4.40
CA ARG A 171 -14.89 3.78 3.66
C ARG A 171 -14.73 5.10 4.42
N GLY A 172 -14.13 6.09 3.75
CA GLY A 172 -13.88 7.41 4.32
C GLY A 172 -12.74 7.49 5.34
N LEU A 173 -12.18 6.35 5.75
CA LEU A 173 -11.06 6.31 6.69
C LEU A 173 -9.76 6.64 5.96
N PRO A 174 -8.99 7.65 6.41
CA PRO A 174 -7.64 7.89 5.90
C PRO A 174 -6.71 6.77 6.35
N MET A 175 -5.83 6.25 5.51
CA MET A 175 -4.82 5.25 5.90
C MET A 175 -3.51 5.49 5.17
N ARG A 176 -2.39 5.33 5.87
CA ARG A 176 -1.06 5.41 5.28
C ARG A 176 -0.50 4.02 5.00
N LEU A 177 -0.52 3.63 3.73
CA LEU A 177 -0.04 2.35 3.25
C LEU A 177 1.49 2.40 3.09
N HIS A 178 2.18 1.81 4.06
CA HIS A 178 3.61 1.54 4.03
C HIS A 178 3.92 0.28 4.85
N GLN A 179 5.15 -0.21 4.76
CA GLN A 179 5.60 -1.37 5.53
C GLN A 179 6.19 -0.90 6.85
N SER A 180 5.71 -1.45 7.96
CA SER A 180 6.25 -1.18 9.30
C SER A 180 6.08 -2.41 10.18
N ASN A 181 6.77 -2.47 11.32
CA ASN A 181 6.48 -3.51 12.29
C ASN A 181 4.99 -3.44 12.68
N THR A 182 4.33 -4.59 12.77
CA THR A 182 2.88 -4.79 13.00
C THR A 182 1.93 -4.43 11.84
N ASN A 183 2.32 -3.57 10.89
CA ASN A 183 1.51 -3.16 9.72
C ASN A 183 2.12 -3.66 8.39
N ILE A 184 1.31 -4.41 7.63
CA ILE A 184 1.69 -4.91 6.30
C ILE A 184 0.73 -4.32 5.28
N SER A 185 1.23 -3.49 4.38
CA SER A 185 0.40 -2.89 3.34
C SER A 185 0.36 -3.78 2.11
N ILE A 186 -0.84 -4.17 1.70
CA ILE A 186 -1.11 -4.85 0.43
C ILE A 186 -2.14 -3.98 -0.29
N PRO A 187 -1.78 -3.22 -1.34
CA PRO A 187 -2.64 -2.20 -1.94
C PRO A 187 -3.77 -2.79 -2.80
N PHE A 188 -4.49 -3.77 -2.26
CA PHE A 188 -5.65 -4.42 -2.85
C PHE A 188 -6.89 -4.12 -2.03
N LEU A 189 -7.81 -3.36 -2.62
CA LEU A 189 -9.09 -2.95 -2.06
C LEU A 189 -10.20 -3.89 -2.54
N LEU A 190 -11.14 -4.21 -1.64
CA LEU A 190 -12.40 -4.89 -1.95
C LEU A 190 -13.56 -3.95 -1.63
N SER A 191 -14.60 -3.97 -2.46
CA SER A 191 -15.84 -3.22 -2.22
C SER A 191 -17.04 -4.15 -2.10
N SER A 192 -17.93 -3.87 -1.15
CA SER A 192 -19.23 -4.55 -1.03
C SER A 192 -20.13 -4.44 -2.28
N LYS A 193 -19.76 -3.60 -3.25
CA LYS A 193 -20.39 -3.50 -4.57
C LYS A 193 -19.92 -4.58 -5.57
N GLY A 194 -19.06 -5.52 -5.15
CA GLY A 194 -18.65 -6.65 -5.99
C GLY A 194 -17.52 -6.29 -6.96
N TYR A 195 -16.57 -5.47 -6.51
CA TYR A 195 -15.35 -5.18 -7.26
C TYR A 195 -14.14 -5.10 -6.33
N GLY A 196 -12.95 -5.15 -6.92
CA GLY A 196 -11.69 -4.85 -6.26
C GLY A 196 -10.81 -3.92 -7.09
N ILE A 197 -9.85 -3.28 -6.42
CA ILE A 197 -8.82 -2.43 -7.05
C ILE A 197 -7.46 -2.86 -6.52
N LEU A 198 -6.57 -3.30 -7.41
CA LEU A 198 -5.14 -3.39 -7.11
C LEU A 198 -4.49 -2.07 -7.55
N TRP A 199 -4.05 -1.29 -6.57
CA TRP A 199 -3.26 -0.08 -6.83
C TRP A 199 -1.79 -0.47 -7.00
N ASN A 200 -1.30 -0.41 -8.25
CA ASN A 200 0.01 -0.94 -8.63
C ASN A 200 1.10 0.13 -8.47
N ASN A 201 1.39 0.49 -7.23
CA ASN A 201 2.48 1.39 -6.90
C ASN A 201 3.22 0.90 -5.64
N PRO A 202 4.57 0.72 -5.69
CA PRO A 202 5.34 0.24 -4.55
C PRO A 202 5.74 1.34 -3.55
N SER A 203 5.50 2.63 -3.84
CA SER A 203 5.82 3.73 -2.93
C SER A 203 4.83 3.79 -1.77
N LEU A 204 5.19 4.57 -0.75
CA LEU A 204 4.24 5.01 0.28
C LEU A 204 3.01 5.58 -0.42
N THR A 205 1.83 5.11 0.01
CA THR A 205 0.55 5.50 -0.57
C THR A 205 -0.42 5.89 0.52
N ASP A 206 -0.98 7.09 0.45
CA ASP A 206 -2.10 7.47 1.29
C ASP A 206 -3.40 7.02 0.61
N PHE A 207 -4.17 6.17 1.29
CA PHE A 207 -5.55 5.87 0.97
C PHE A 207 -6.44 6.88 1.69
N ASN A 208 -7.39 7.48 0.97
CA ASN A 208 -8.25 8.56 1.47
C ASN A 208 -7.46 9.63 2.21
N PRO A 209 -6.52 10.33 1.57
CA PRO A 209 -5.66 11.29 2.25
C PRO A 209 -6.45 12.29 3.12
N ALA A 210 -5.92 12.53 4.31
CA ALA A 210 -6.36 13.54 5.26
C ALA A 210 -5.41 14.74 5.16
N ASP A 211 -5.82 15.79 4.45
CA ASP A 211 -4.94 16.91 4.13
C ASP A 211 -5.10 18.10 5.08
N GLN A 212 -6.05 18.06 6.01
CA GLN A 212 -6.25 19.12 7.00
C GLN A 212 -5.47 18.80 8.27
N VAL A 213 -4.41 19.56 8.53
CA VAL A 213 -3.59 19.41 9.74
C VAL A 213 -4.33 20.01 10.93
N ILE A 214 -4.39 19.27 12.04
CA ILE A 214 -4.84 19.76 13.34
C ILE A 214 -3.61 20.02 14.20
N GLN A 215 -3.47 21.26 14.65
CA GLN A 215 -2.35 21.65 15.52
C GLN A 215 -2.57 21.10 16.92
N ILE A 216 -1.62 20.30 17.41
CA ILE A 216 -1.62 19.74 18.77
C ILE A 216 -0.53 20.43 19.57
N ASN A 217 -0.91 21.04 20.70
CA ASN A 217 0.04 21.58 21.64
C ASN A 217 0.86 20.43 22.25
N PRO A 218 2.21 20.41 22.09
CA PRO A 218 3.04 19.30 22.52
C PRO A 218 3.13 19.15 24.05
N GLU A 219 2.88 20.21 24.82
CA GLU A 219 2.93 20.17 26.28
C GLU A 219 1.65 19.55 26.87
N THR A 220 0.49 19.90 26.30
CA THR A 220 -0.81 19.44 26.82
C THR A 220 -1.33 18.20 26.10
N GLY A 221 -0.93 17.99 24.84
CA GLY A 221 -1.48 17.00 23.92
C GLY A 221 -2.85 17.38 23.37
N LYS A 222 -3.26 18.65 23.47
CA LYS A 222 -4.59 19.15 23.05
C LYS A 222 -4.52 20.09 21.86
N GLY A 223 -5.59 20.12 21.08
CA GLY A 223 -5.85 21.06 19.99
C GLY A 223 -7.35 21.29 19.85
N GLU A 224 -7.71 22.07 18.84
CA GLU A 224 -9.10 22.37 18.48
C GLU A 224 -9.26 22.23 16.98
N PHE A 225 -10.44 21.82 16.53
CA PHE A 225 -10.81 21.90 15.12
C PHE A 225 -12.30 22.18 14.97
N LYS A 226 -12.66 22.78 13.83
CA LYS A 226 -14.04 23.14 13.51
C LYS A 226 -14.54 22.28 12.36
N THR A 227 -15.70 21.67 12.51
CA THR A 227 -16.35 20.90 11.45
C THR A 227 -16.97 21.82 10.40
N GLY A 228 -17.14 21.29 9.20
CA GLY A 228 -17.88 21.91 8.12
C GLY A 228 -19.24 21.23 8.00
N ALA A 229 -19.36 20.29 7.05
CA ALA A 229 -20.56 19.48 6.91
C ALA A 229 -20.66 18.39 7.99
N LYS A 230 -21.88 18.07 8.41
CA LYS A 230 -22.17 16.90 9.27
C LYS A 230 -21.72 15.61 8.58
N GLY A 231 -21.16 14.67 9.34
CA GLY A 231 -20.91 13.30 8.92
C GLY A 231 -19.72 12.65 9.61
N SER A 232 -19.24 11.53 9.04
CA SER A 232 -18.06 10.80 9.51
C SER A 232 -16.76 11.54 9.16
N TYR A 233 -16.08 12.03 10.19
CA TYR A 233 -14.73 12.58 10.10
C TYR A 233 -13.70 11.49 10.37
N GLY A 234 -12.77 11.30 9.43
CA GLY A 234 -11.66 10.36 9.57
C GLY A 234 -10.40 11.07 10.05
N PHE A 235 -9.71 10.50 11.02
CA PHE A 235 -8.46 11.01 11.59
C PHE A 235 -7.31 10.06 11.27
N LEU A 236 -6.15 10.62 10.97
CA LEU A 236 -4.89 9.90 10.85
C LEU A 236 -3.87 10.56 11.78
N VAL A 237 -3.40 9.81 12.77
CA VAL A 237 -2.33 10.20 13.69
C VAL A 237 -1.04 9.49 13.30
N SER A 238 0.09 10.20 13.32
CA SER A 238 1.43 9.63 13.11
C SER A 238 2.39 10.01 14.24
N SER A 239 3.37 9.15 14.50
CA SER A 239 4.40 9.33 15.55
C SER A 239 5.63 8.44 15.24
N ASP A 240 6.40 8.07 16.26
CA ASP A 240 7.70 7.39 16.16
C ASP A 240 7.66 5.90 16.50
N ASN A 241 6.54 5.21 16.26
CA ASN A 241 6.34 3.76 16.45
C ASN A 241 6.57 3.22 17.88
N ARG A 242 6.43 4.07 18.91
CA ARG A 242 6.66 3.69 20.29
C ARG A 242 5.48 3.99 21.20
N ASN A 243 5.20 3.05 22.10
CA ASN A 243 4.34 3.14 23.27
C ASN A 243 2.85 3.37 23.00
N GLN A 244 2.47 4.42 22.26
CA GLN A 244 1.07 4.79 22.08
C GLN A 244 0.80 5.57 20.80
N LEU A 245 -0.42 5.44 20.30
CA LEU A 245 -1.11 6.34 19.38
C LEU A 245 -2.55 6.45 19.87
N THR A 246 -2.91 7.61 20.41
CA THR A 246 -4.27 7.84 20.93
C THR A 246 -4.84 9.12 20.35
N VAL A 247 -6.14 9.12 20.07
CA VAL A 247 -6.92 10.30 19.65
C VAL A 247 -8.27 10.26 20.35
N ASP A 248 -8.65 11.39 20.95
CA ASP A 248 -9.95 11.61 21.59
C ASP A 248 -10.57 12.91 21.06
N VAL A 249 -11.86 12.89 20.76
CA VAL A 249 -12.66 14.05 20.33
C VAL A 249 -13.80 14.28 21.31
N ASP A 250 -13.82 15.42 22.00
CA ASP A 250 -14.76 15.75 23.08
C ASP A 250 -14.85 14.65 24.16
N GLY A 251 -13.70 14.05 24.50
CA GLY A 251 -13.61 12.95 25.47
C GLY A 251 -14.14 11.60 24.96
N ARG A 252 -14.46 11.48 23.67
CA ARG A 252 -14.78 10.20 23.02
C ARG A 252 -13.54 9.65 22.32
N GLN A 253 -13.14 8.45 22.71
CA GLN A 253 -11.98 7.78 22.16
C GLN A 253 -12.21 7.34 20.71
N VAL A 254 -11.34 7.81 19.81
CA VAL A 254 -11.37 7.52 18.36
C VAL A 254 -10.25 6.54 17.98
N ILE A 255 -9.07 6.70 18.59
CA ILE A 255 -7.91 5.81 18.39
C ILE A 255 -7.33 5.48 19.76
N ASN A 256 -7.03 4.20 20.01
CA ASN A 256 -6.41 3.76 21.27
C ASN A 256 -5.49 2.56 21.07
N LEU A 257 -4.31 2.84 20.55
CA LEU A 257 -3.24 1.85 20.46
C LEU A 257 -2.21 2.16 21.53
N GLN A 258 -1.99 1.22 22.45
CA GLN A 258 -0.97 1.32 23.48
C GLN A 258 -0.23 0.00 23.61
N ASN A 259 0.98 -0.07 23.06
CA ASN A 259 1.87 -1.23 23.15
C ASN A 259 3.33 -0.85 22.82
N MET A 260 4.27 -1.76 23.04
CA MET A 260 5.71 -1.48 22.83
C MET A 260 6.10 -1.24 21.36
N TRP A 261 5.30 -1.71 20.39
CA TRP A 261 5.55 -1.63 18.95
C TRP A 261 4.33 -1.08 18.22
N THR A 262 3.89 0.13 18.57
CA THR A 262 2.80 0.76 17.83
C THR A 262 3.23 0.96 16.38
N PRO A 263 2.28 0.92 15.42
CA PRO A 263 2.61 1.36 14.07
C PRO A 263 3.05 2.83 14.09
N THR A 264 3.67 3.29 13.03
CA THR A 264 4.07 4.70 12.86
C THR A 264 2.87 5.61 12.65
N SER A 265 1.74 5.06 12.21
CA SER A 265 0.48 5.77 12.02
C SER A 265 -0.72 4.90 12.36
N ALA A 266 -1.82 5.52 12.76
CA ALA A 266 -3.08 4.87 13.03
C ALA A 266 -4.25 5.78 12.64
N SER A 267 -5.39 5.16 12.39
CA SER A 267 -6.59 5.82 11.89
C SER A 267 -7.81 5.47 12.71
N GLY A 268 -8.76 6.40 12.76
CA GLY A 268 -10.08 6.20 13.35
C GLY A 268 -11.08 7.20 12.80
N ALA A 269 -12.37 6.97 13.03
CA ALA A 269 -13.41 7.84 12.53
C ALA A 269 -14.51 8.05 13.57
N ILE A 270 -15.17 9.20 13.50
CA ILE A 270 -16.30 9.54 14.37
C ILE A 270 -17.31 10.43 13.64
N GLU A 271 -18.60 10.21 13.91
CA GLU A 271 -19.69 11.05 13.42
C GLU A 271 -19.76 12.34 14.23
N LEU A 272 -19.79 13.48 13.52
CA LEU A 272 -19.86 14.83 14.11
C LEU A 272 -20.94 15.67 13.44
N GLU A 273 -21.53 16.59 14.21
CA GLU A 273 -22.43 17.61 13.68
C GLU A 273 -21.63 18.68 12.90
N GLY A 274 -22.33 19.41 12.03
CA GLY A 274 -21.70 20.39 11.16
C GLY A 274 -21.57 21.78 11.79
N ASN A 275 -20.48 22.48 11.47
CA ASN A 275 -20.17 23.84 11.92
C ASN A 275 -19.96 24.00 13.43
N GLU A 276 -19.55 22.94 14.12
CA GLU A 276 -19.25 22.93 15.56
C GLU A 276 -17.74 22.95 15.83
N GLU A 277 -17.35 23.50 16.97
CA GLU A 277 -15.98 23.48 17.47
C GLU A 277 -15.82 22.29 18.42
N HIS A 278 -14.73 21.54 18.27
CA HIS A 278 -14.45 20.34 19.05
C HIS A 278 -13.08 20.45 19.72
N GLU A 279 -13.01 20.03 20.98
CA GLU A 279 -11.72 19.79 21.63
C GLU A 279 -11.20 18.44 21.16
N ILE A 280 -9.93 18.40 20.76
CA ILE A 280 -9.27 17.16 20.34
C ILE A 280 -7.98 16.98 21.10
N SER A 281 -7.68 15.75 21.49
CA SER A 281 -6.39 15.41 22.07
C SER A 281 -5.76 14.26 21.33
N ALA A 282 -4.45 14.32 21.16
CA ALA A 282 -3.67 13.26 20.54
C ALA A 282 -2.36 13.05 21.28
N ARG A 283 -1.96 11.78 21.44
CA ARG A 283 -0.70 11.42 22.08
C ARG A 283 0.01 10.32 21.29
N GLY A 284 1.32 10.43 21.27
CA GLY A 284 2.24 9.55 20.55
C GLY A 284 3.40 9.15 21.45
N GLY A 285 4.44 8.59 20.85
CA GLY A 285 5.70 8.34 21.52
C GLY A 285 6.56 9.60 21.67
N PRO A 286 7.84 9.45 22.08
CA PRO A 286 8.73 10.55 22.43
C PRO A 286 8.92 11.63 21.36
N ALA A 287 8.79 11.32 20.08
CA ALA A 287 8.90 12.31 19.00
C ALA A 287 7.68 13.23 18.84
N GLY A 288 6.62 13.03 19.62
CA GLY A 288 5.37 13.80 19.51
C GLY A 288 4.40 13.19 18.50
N VAL A 289 3.43 13.99 18.04
CA VAL A 289 2.37 13.54 17.13
C VAL A 289 2.15 14.53 16.01
N GLU A 290 1.74 13.98 14.88
CA GLU A 290 1.14 14.73 13.79
C GLU A 290 -0.28 14.20 13.60
N LEU A 291 -1.26 15.12 13.57
CA LEU A 291 -2.66 14.78 13.44
C LEU A 291 -3.25 15.45 12.21
N THR A 292 -3.90 14.64 11.38
CA THR A 292 -4.64 15.12 10.21
C THR A 292 -6.06 14.61 10.22
N VAL A 293 -6.96 15.38 9.62
CA VAL A 293 -8.38 15.04 9.51
C VAL A 293 -8.85 15.09 8.06
N ARG A 294 -9.71 14.14 7.72
CA ARG A 294 -10.45 14.04 6.47
C ARG A 294 -11.93 14.34 6.75
N PRO A 295 -12.50 15.40 6.17
CA PRO A 295 -13.94 15.66 6.30
C PRO A 295 -14.77 14.62 5.54
N PRO A 296 -16.08 14.49 5.85
CA PRO A 296 -16.97 13.57 5.17
C PRO A 296 -16.96 13.80 3.65
N GLN A 297 -16.71 12.74 2.89
CA GLN A 297 -16.67 12.76 1.43
C GLN A 297 -17.23 11.45 0.86
N ASP A 298 -17.96 11.55 -0.25
CA ASP A 298 -18.44 10.39 -1.01
C ASP A 298 -17.42 9.99 -2.09
N THR A 299 -16.14 9.97 -1.71
CA THR A 299 -15.03 9.64 -2.60
C THR A 299 -14.03 8.74 -1.90
N THR A 300 -13.42 7.88 -2.71
CA THR A 300 -12.25 7.09 -2.33
C THR A 300 -11.06 7.47 -3.20
N THR A 301 -9.89 7.68 -2.60
CA THR A 301 -8.71 8.20 -3.29
C THR A 301 -7.46 7.40 -2.93
N PHE A 302 -6.64 7.06 -3.92
CA PHE A 302 -5.27 6.59 -3.72
C PHE A 302 -4.31 7.70 -4.13
N ARG A 303 -3.31 7.99 -3.29
CA ARG A 303 -2.24 8.97 -3.59
C ARG A 303 -0.88 8.39 -3.23
N SER A 304 -0.05 8.11 -4.23
CA SER A 304 1.31 7.62 -4.02
C SER A 304 2.31 8.78 -4.03
N GLU A 305 3.23 8.80 -3.07
CA GLU A 305 4.28 9.82 -2.99
C GLU A 305 5.14 9.90 -4.25
N VAL A 306 5.39 8.75 -4.91
CA VAL A 306 6.22 8.66 -6.11
C VAL A 306 5.61 7.66 -7.08
N GLY A 307 5.37 8.08 -8.33
CA GLY A 307 4.85 7.25 -9.41
C GLY A 307 4.95 7.97 -10.75
N GLN A 308 5.48 7.29 -11.77
CA GLN A 308 5.58 7.89 -13.11
C GLN A 308 4.27 7.79 -13.92
N ALA A 309 3.33 6.99 -13.42
CA ALA A 309 1.99 6.83 -13.92
C ALA A 309 1.05 6.46 -12.77
N ILE A 310 -0.23 6.79 -12.92
CA ILE A 310 -1.32 6.11 -12.24
C ILE A 310 -1.42 4.73 -12.88
N ASP A 311 -1.40 3.66 -12.10
CA ASP A 311 -1.44 2.27 -12.57
C ASP A 311 -2.29 1.46 -11.59
N TYR A 312 -3.42 0.94 -12.07
CA TYR A 312 -4.29 0.08 -11.27
C TYR A 312 -5.01 -0.97 -12.11
N TYR A 313 -5.37 -2.07 -11.45
CA TYR A 313 -6.22 -3.10 -12.01
C TYR A 313 -7.57 -3.07 -11.29
N PHE A 314 -8.64 -3.00 -12.07
CA PHE A 314 -10.02 -3.18 -11.61
C PHE A 314 -10.42 -4.64 -11.82
N PHE A 315 -11.04 -5.23 -10.79
CA PHE A 315 -11.52 -6.61 -10.80
C PHE A 315 -13.01 -6.62 -10.56
N TYR A 316 -13.77 -7.32 -11.38
CA TYR A 316 -15.20 -7.48 -11.21
C TYR A 316 -15.56 -8.89 -10.79
N GLY A 317 -16.50 -8.99 -9.87
CA GLY A 317 -17.14 -10.24 -9.52
C GLY A 317 -18.22 -9.87 -8.55
N PRO A 318 -19.52 -9.94 -8.91
CA PRO A 318 -20.52 -9.53 -7.94
C PRO A 318 -20.39 -10.36 -6.64
N ASP A 319 -19.84 -11.58 -6.73
CA ASP A 319 -19.23 -12.30 -5.60
C ASP A 319 -17.75 -11.92 -5.37
N LEU A 320 -17.42 -11.48 -4.16
CA LEU A 320 -16.06 -11.13 -3.75
C LEU A 320 -15.05 -12.30 -3.85
N ASN A 321 -15.52 -13.56 -3.76
CA ASN A 321 -14.62 -14.70 -4.00
C ASN A 321 -14.11 -14.72 -5.45
N ARG A 322 -14.93 -14.26 -6.41
CA ARG A 322 -14.50 -14.11 -7.81
C ARG A 322 -13.45 -13.00 -7.94
N VAL A 323 -13.64 -11.88 -7.26
CA VAL A 323 -12.64 -10.78 -7.21
C VAL A 323 -11.30 -11.29 -6.68
N ILE A 324 -11.31 -12.07 -5.60
CA ILE A 324 -10.08 -12.67 -5.04
C ILE A 324 -9.49 -13.71 -5.99
N SER A 325 -10.32 -14.55 -6.64
CA SER A 325 -9.85 -15.51 -7.62
C SER A 325 -9.10 -14.83 -8.77
N GLU A 326 -9.66 -13.77 -9.34
CA GLU A 326 -9.02 -13.03 -10.43
C GLU A 326 -7.76 -12.28 -9.98
N TYR A 327 -7.75 -11.75 -8.75
CA TYR A 327 -6.53 -11.24 -8.15
C TYR A 327 -5.42 -12.31 -8.09
N ARG A 328 -5.74 -13.58 -7.77
CA ARG A 328 -4.77 -14.68 -7.75
C ARG A 328 -4.36 -15.15 -9.14
N GLU A 329 -5.27 -15.16 -10.12
CA GLU A 329 -4.90 -15.43 -11.50
C GLU A 329 -3.91 -14.38 -12.04
N LEU A 330 -4.14 -13.11 -11.72
CA LEU A 330 -3.27 -12.01 -12.16
C LEU A 330 -1.92 -12.00 -11.42
N THR A 331 -1.91 -12.18 -10.10
CA THR A 331 -0.73 -11.92 -9.25
C THR A 331 0.01 -13.18 -8.79
N GLY A 332 -0.55 -14.36 -9.06
CA GLY A 332 0.00 -15.64 -8.66
C GLY A 332 -0.89 -16.40 -7.67
N GLN A 333 -0.97 -17.71 -7.89
CA GLN A 333 -1.71 -18.61 -7.03
C GLN A 333 -1.07 -18.70 -5.64
N ALA A 334 -1.90 -18.88 -4.60
CA ALA A 334 -1.40 -19.20 -3.27
C ALA A 334 -1.01 -20.68 -3.22
N PRO A 335 0.28 -21.04 -3.13
CA PRO A 335 0.68 -22.44 -3.03
C PRO A 335 0.18 -23.03 -1.72
N LEU A 336 -0.12 -24.33 -1.74
CA LEU A 336 -0.47 -25.05 -0.52
C LEU A 336 0.76 -25.14 0.39
N PHE A 337 0.61 -24.77 1.66
CA PHE A 337 1.65 -25.03 2.64
C PHE A 337 1.81 -26.54 2.88
N PRO A 338 3.00 -27.02 3.26
CA PRO A 338 3.12 -28.40 3.72
C PRO A 338 2.18 -28.64 4.92
N LYS A 339 1.60 -29.84 5.00
CA LYS A 339 0.50 -30.12 5.95
C LYS A 339 0.80 -29.74 7.41
N TRP A 340 2.04 -29.96 7.86
CA TRP A 340 2.49 -29.66 9.22
C TRP A 340 2.40 -28.16 9.56
N ALA A 341 2.42 -27.26 8.56
CA ALA A 341 2.33 -25.82 8.77
C ALA A 341 0.96 -25.37 9.30
N TYR A 342 -0.09 -26.18 9.11
CA TYR A 342 -1.42 -25.95 9.69
C TYR A 342 -1.57 -26.50 11.11
N GLY A 343 -0.52 -27.15 11.63
CA GLY A 343 -0.44 -27.64 13.00
C GLY A 343 -0.08 -26.56 14.01
N TYR A 344 0.26 -26.96 15.23
CA TYR A 344 0.69 -26.02 16.28
C TYR A 344 2.20 -25.75 16.20
N TRP A 345 2.58 -24.48 16.36
CA TRP A 345 3.97 -24.01 16.33
C TRP A 345 4.37 -23.48 17.69
N GLN A 346 5.42 -24.03 18.27
CA GLN A 346 6.03 -23.48 19.48
C GLN A 346 7.19 -22.55 19.11
N CYS A 347 7.06 -21.28 19.46
CA CYS A 347 8.10 -20.26 19.30
C CYS A 347 8.50 -19.67 20.66
N ARG A 348 9.70 -19.10 20.74
CA ARG A 348 10.19 -18.29 21.86
C ARG A 348 11.11 -17.21 21.31
N GLU A 349 11.06 -16.01 21.88
CA GLU A 349 12.13 -15.01 21.81
C GLU A 349 12.93 -15.13 23.12
N ARG A 350 14.01 -15.91 23.19
CA ARG A 350 14.53 -16.87 22.20
C ARG A 350 14.91 -18.20 22.85
N TYR A 351 15.11 -19.26 22.06
CA TYR A 351 15.88 -20.42 22.51
C TYR A 351 17.37 -20.08 22.47
N HIS A 352 18.10 -20.43 23.52
CA HIS A 352 19.50 -20.03 23.69
C HIS A 352 20.49 -21.05 23.14
N ASN A 353 20.11 -22.32 23.09
CA ASN A 353 20.98 -23.44 22.72
C ASN A 353 20.15 -24.64 22.23
N GLN A 354 20.85 -25.61 21.63
CA GLN A 354 20.27 -26.87 21.12
C GLN A 354 19.48 -27.64 22.19
N LYS A 355 19.95 -27.64 23.45
CA LYS A 355 19.31 -28.40 24.54
C LYS A 355 17.92 -27.86 24.85
N GLU A 356 17.74 -26.55 24.93
CA GLU A 356 16.42 -25.95 25.23
C GLU A 356 15.35 -26.33 24.20
N ILE A 357 15.73 -26.44 22.92
CA ILE A 357 14.83 -26.85 21.84
C ILE A 357 14.43 -28.32 22.03
N LEU A 358 15.41 -29.21 22.21
CA LEU A 358 15.18 -30.65 22.37
C LEU A 358 14.40 -30.98 23.65
N ASP A 359 14.72 -30.32 24.77
CA ASP A 359 13.98 -30.46 26.03
C ASP A 359 12.51 -30.02 25.84
N THR A 360 12.28 -28.89 25.17
CA THR A 360 10.91 -28.40 24.91
C THR A 360 10.14 -29.38 24.03
N ALA A 361 10.73 -29.85 22.94
CA ALA A 361 10.15 -30.85 22.06
C ALA A 361 9.81 -32.15 22.83
N ALA A 362 10.72 -32.63 23.68
CA ALA A 362 10.51 -33.79 24.52
C ALA A 362 9.36 -33.60 25.51
N GLU A 363 9.20 -32.40 26.07
CA GLU A 363 8.13 -32.10 27.02
C GLU A 363 6.74 -32.15 26.36
N PHE A 364 6.59 -31.60 25.15
CA PHE A 364 5.34 -31.73 24.37
C PHE A 364 4.98 -33.20 24.13
N ARG A 365 5.96 -34.01 23.71
CA ARG A 365 5.76 -35.45 23.47
C ARG A 365 5.43 -36.20 24.77
N THR A 366 6.12 -35.90 25.87
CA THR A 366 5.88 -36.51 27.19
C THR A 366 4.48 -36.20 27.69
N ARG A 367 4.02 -34.95 27.55
CA ARG A 367 2.68 -34.50 27.95
C ARG A 367 1.58 -34.86 26.97
N LYS A 368 1.92 -35.44 25.81
CA LYS A 368 1.00 -35.76 24.71
C LYS A 368 0.22 -34.53 24.22
N ILE A 369 0.88 -33.38 24.17
CA ILE A 369 0.34 -32.15 23.60
C ILE A 369 0.78 -32.08 22.13
N PRO A 370 -0.14 -31.95 21.16
CA PRO A 370 0.21 -31.85 19.74
C PRO A 370 1.07 -30.61 19.45
N VAL A 371 2.14 -30.81 18.68
CA VAL A 371 3.01 -29.76 18.13
C VAL A 371 3.71 -30.33 16.90
N ASP A 372 3.82 -29.51 15.87
CA ASP A 372 4.34 -29.87 14.55
C ASP A 372 5.66 -29.16 14.22
N ALA A 373 5.89 -27.97 14.79
CA ALA A 373 7.09 -27.18 14.53
C ALA A 373 7.60 -26.44 15.77
N LEU A 374 8.93 -26.31 15.87
CA LEU A 374 9.62 -25.40 16.79
C LEU A 374 10.31 -24.28 16.02
N VAL A 375 10.37 -23.09 16.61
CA VAL A 375 10.99 -21.91 15.98
C VAL A 375 12.22 -21.46 16.76
N GLN A 376 13.39 -21.50 16.12
CA GLN A 376 14.60 -20.84 16.62
C GLN A 376 14.61 -19.37 16.17
N ASP A 377 14.52 -18.47 17.14
CA ASP A 377 14.62 -17.03 16.90
C ASP A 377 16.08 -16.54 16.80
N TRP A 378 16.29 -15.23 16.71
CA TRP A 378 17.57 -14.55 16.48
C TRP A 378 18.69 -14.89 17.49
N GLN A 379 19.92 -14.47 17.20
CA GLN A 379 21.14 -14.64 18.02
C GLN A 379 21.73 -16.05 18.14
N TYR A 380 21.26 -17.05 17.39
CA TYR A 380 21.90 -18.38 17.34
C TYR A 380 23.32 -18.34 16.74
N TRP A 381 23.68 -17.27 16.04
CA TRP A 381 25.00 -17.03 15.45
C TRP A 381 26.09 -16.65 16.46
N GLY A 382 25.70 -16.25 17.69
CA GLY A 382 26.63 -15.98 18.80
C GLY A 382 27.89 -15.20 18.40
N LYS A 383 29.06 -15.80 18.63
CA LYS A 383 30.39 -15.20 18.38
C LYS A 383 30.65 -14.77 16.92
N TYR A 384 29.85 -15.23 15.96
CA TYR A 384 30.03 -14.90 14.55
C TYR A 384 29.38 -13.58 14.13
N GLY A 385 28.57 -12.97 14.99
CA GLY A 385 27.93 -11.68 14.71
C GLY A 385 26.58 -11.79 14.00
N TRP A 386 25.86 -10.67 13.96
CA TRP A 386 24.44 -10.61 13.55
C TRP A 386 24.21 -11.24 12.18
N ASN A 387 23.33 -12.27 12.14
CA ASN A 387 22.91 -12.96 10.92
C ASN A 387 24.10 -13.43 10.07
N ALA A 388 25.14 -13.97 10.73
CA ALA A 388 26.25 -14.64 10.07
C ALA A 388 25.84 -15.90 9.26
N MET A 389 24.54 -16.25 9.27
CA MET A 389 23.95 -17.41 8.60
C MET A 389 24.66 -18.72 8.95
N LYS A 390 25.08 -18.85 10.21
CA LYS A 390 25.64 -20.08 10.76
C LYS A 390 25.37 -20.15 12.26
N PHE A 391 25.33 -21.37 12.80
CA PHE A 391 25.21 -21.61 14.22
C PHE A 391 26.53 -21.33 14.98
N ASP A 392 26.42 -20.82 16.21
CA ASP A 392 27.53 -20.84 17.17
C ASP A 392 27.63 -22.21 17.81
N GLU A 393 28.70 -22.93 17.51
CA GLU A 393 28.91 -24.31 17.92
C GLU A 393 29.10 -24.45 19.45
N ASP A 394 29.34 -23.35 20.17
CA ASP A 394 29.39 -23.37 21.64
C ASP A 394 27.99 -23.58 22.26
N SER A 395 26.94 -23.13 21.56
CA SER A 395 25.53 -23.25 21.98
C SER A 395 24.75 -24.29 21.16
N TYR A 396 25.18 -24.56 19.94
CA TYR A 396 24.56 -25.48 18.99
C TYR A 396 25.65 -26.40 18.43
N PRO A 397 26.17 -27.34 19.24
CA PRO A 397 27.39 -28.09 18.91
C PRO A 397 27.24 -28.97 17.67
N VAL A 398 26.03 -29.47 17.39
CA VAL A 398 25.77 -30.34 16.24
C VAL A 398 24.39 -30.02 15.64
N PRO A 399 24.26 -28.95 14.81
CA PRO A 399 22.97 -28.52 14.26
C PRO A 399 22.24 -29.61 13.47
N LYS A 400 22.98 -30.40 12.69
CA LYS A 400 22.41 -31.56 12.00
C LYS A 400 21.77 -32.58 12.97
N GLN A 401 22.41 -32.87 14.10
CA GLN A 401 21.86 -33.78 15.10
C GLN A 401 20.59 -33.21 15.73
N LEU A 402 20.56 -31.90 16.02
CA LEU A 402 19.35 -31.22 16.49
C LEU A 402 18.18 -31.47 15.52
N LEU A 403 18.38 -31.25 14.22
CA LEU A 403 17.36 -31.44 13.19
C LEU A 403 16.97 -32.92 13.05
N ASP A 404 17.94 -33.83 13.01
CA ASP A 404 17.70 -35.27 12.94
C ASP A 404 16.86 -35.77 14.14
N GLU A 405 17.12 -35.28 15.36
CA GLU A 405 16.36 -35.65 16.57
C GLU A 405 14.93 -35.08 16.58
N LEU A 406 14.72 -33.88 16.02
CA LEU A 406 13.38 -33.32 15.83
C LEU A 406 12.60 -34.12 14.79
N HIS A 407 13.19 -34.37 13.62
CA HIS A 407 12.55 -35.14 12.55
C HIS A 407 12.22 -36.57 12.99
N ALA A 408 13.06 -37.22 13.80
CA ALA A 408 12.77 -38.54 14.38
C ALA A 408 11.55 -38.58 15.32
N LYS A 409 11.02 -37.41 15.71
CA LYS A 409 9.81 -37.25 16.53
C LYS A 409 8.65 -36.65 15.73
N ASP A 410 8.73 -36.64 14.40
CA ASP A 410 7.79 -36.00 13.49
C ASP A 410 7.61 -34.50 13.81
N LEU A 411 8.73 -33.80 14.08
CA LEU A 411 8.78 -32.36 14.32
C LEU A 411 9.59 -31.66 13.25
N HIS A 412 9.19 -30.44 12.92
CA HIS A 412 9.88 -29.55 11.99
C HIS A 412 10.54 -28.40 12.75
N MET A 413 11.50 -27.74 12.10
CA MET A 413 12.14 -26.56 12.65
C MET A 413 12.04 -25.40 11.66
N MET A 414 11.76 -24.21 12.17
CA MET A 414 11.90 -22.95 11.44
C MET A 414 12.96 -22.08 12.13
N ILE A 415 13.72 -21.33 11.35
CA ILE A 415 14.83 -20.52 11.87
C ILE A 415 14.75 -19.08 11.37
N SER A 416 15.04 -18.14 12.27
CA SER A 416 15.09 -16.70 11.99
C SER A 416 16.28 -16.36 11.09
N VAL A 417 16.02 -15.68 9.97
CA VAL A 417 17.06 -15.17 9.07
C VAL A 417 16.68 -13.76 8.66
N TRP A 418 17.61 -12.83 8.83
CA TRP A 418 17.36 -11.42 8.60
C TRP A 418 17.93 -10.97 7.26
N SER A 419 17.53 -9.80 6.79
CA SER A 419 18.16 -9.13 5.64
C SER A 419 19.28 -8.17 6.03
N ARG A 420 19.47 -7.91 7.34
CA ARG A 420 20.59 -7.17 7.91
C ARG A 420 21.73 -8.11 8.28
N PHE A 421 22.96 -7.68 8.06
CA PHE A 421 24.16 -8.35 8.55
C PHE A 421 24.92 -7.49 9.56
N GLY A 422 25.65 -8.12 10.48
CA GLY A 422 26.74 -7.45 11.20
C GLY A 422 27.88 -7.13 10.24
N GLU A 423 28.42 -5.92 10.31
CA GLU A 423 29.45 -5.42 9.39
C GLU A 423 30.79 -6.19 9.52
N ASP A 424 30.99 -6.87 10.65
CA ASP A 424 32.13 -7.74 10.95
C ASP A 424 32.01 -9.16 10.36
N THR A 425 30.79 -9.58 9.99
CA THR A 425 30.52 -10.92 9.44
C THR A 425 31.17 -11.13 8.07
N ASP A 426 31.56 -12.37 7.78
CA ASP A 426 32.10 -12.68 6.45
C ASP A 426 31.04 -12.62 5.35
N VAL A 427 29.77 -12.85 5.70
CA VAL A 427 28.63 -12.68 4.78
C VAL A 427 28.53 -11.22 4.34
N TYR A 428 28.54 -10.27 5.28
CA TYR A 428 28.54 -8.84 4.97
C TYR A 428 29.67 -8.46 4.01
N LYS A 429 30.91 -8.86 4.30
CA LYS A 429 32.07 -8.54 3.45
C LYS A 429 31.90 -9.07 2.03
N ARG A 430 31.39 -10.29 1.85
CA ARG A 430 31.13 -10.88 0.53
C ARG A 430 30.02 -10.14 -0.22
N MET A 431 28.96 -9.73 0.46
CA MET A 431 27.83 -9.00 -0.15
C MET A 431 28.21 -7.57 -0.52
N GLN A 432 28.95 -6.89 0.36
CA GLN A 432 29.48 -5.55 0.11
C GLN A 432 30.43 -5.53 -1.09
N ALA A 433 31.38 -6.49 -1.17
CA ALA A 433 32.34 -6.58 -2.27
C ALA A 433 31.69 -6.78 -3.65
N ARG A 434 30.44 -7.26 -3.69
CA ARG A 434 29.65 -7.49 -4.91
C ARG A 434 28.61 -6.40 -5.16
N SER A 435 28.57 -5.35 -4.32
CA SER A 435 27.55 -4.30 -4.36
C SER A 435 26.12 -4.84 -4.25
N PHE A 436 25.91 -5.83 -3.39
CA PHE A 436 24.61 -6.48 -3.16
C PHE A 436 23.86 -5.94 -1.94
N LEU A 437 24.41 -4.94 -1.26
CA LEU A 437 23.75 -4.25 -0.16
C LEU A 437 23.13 -2.95 -0.66
N ILE A 438 22.03 -2.52 -0.04
CA ILE A 438 21.44 -1.19 -0.29
C ILE A 438 22.51 -0.13 0.04
N PRO A 439 22.79 0.81 -0.87
CA PRO A 439 23.89 1.77 -0.72
C PRO A 439 23.87 2.48 0.65
N GLY A 440 25.01 2.47 1.34
CA GLY A 440 25.17 3.13 2.64
C GLY A 440 24.54 2.38 3.82
N THR A 441 24.05 1.16 3.64
CA THR A 441 23.38 0.40 4.71
C THR A 441 23.89 -1.05 4.80
N PRO A 442 23.66 -1.75 5.93
CA PRO A 442 23.97 -3.18 6.08
C PRO A 442 22.85 -4.13 5.62
N TRP A 443 21.86 -3.62 4.87
CA TRP A 443 20.70 -4.39 4.41
C TRP A 443 20.92 -4.93 3.00
N MET A 444 20.54 -6.18 2.78
CA MET A 444 20.53 -6.82 1.46
C MET A 444 19.63 -6.06 0.48
N ASP A 445 20.11 -5.81 -0.74
CA ASP A 445 19.29 -5.28 -1.83
C ASP A 445 18.57 -6.41 -2.56
N PHE A 446 17.36 -6.75 -2.09
CA PHE A 446 16.55 -7.78 -2.75
C PHE A 446 15.92 -7.37 -4.07
N PHE A 447 16.01 -6.10 -4.49
CA PHE A 447 15.58 -5.70 -5.84
C PHE A 447 16.56 -6.22 -6.89
N ASN A 448 17.83 -6.41 -6.54
CA ASN A 448 18.84 -7.03 -7.39
C ASN A 448 18.68 -8.57 -7.44
N PRO A 449 18.37 -9.18 -8.61
CA PRO A 449 18.20 -10.63 -8.73
C PRO A 449 19.45 -11.44 -8.37
N GLN A 450 20.65 -10.90 -8.62
CA GLN A 450 21.90 -11.59 -8.28
C GLN A 450 22.16 -11.57 -6.76
N ALA A 451 21.73 -10.51 -6.08
CA ALA A 451 21.77 -10.43 -4.62
C ALA A 451 20.83 -11.46 -3.98
N ARG A 452 19.61 -11.64 -4.51
CA ARG A 452 18.69 -12.71 -4.07
C ARG A 452 19.32 -14.10 -4.19
N LYS A 453 19.96 -14.39 -5.32
CA LYS A 453 20.64 -15.67 -5.55
C LYS A 453 21.78 -15.89 -4.54
N ALA A 454 22.62 -14.88 -4.35
CA ALA A 454 23.73 -14.97 -3.41
C ALA A 454 23.27 -15.10 -1.94
N PHE A 455 22.18 -14.43 -1.55
CA PHE A 455 21.59 -14.59 -0.23
C PHE A 455 21.15 -16.03 0.01
N TRP A 456 20.47 -16.65 -0.97
CA TRP A 456 20.10 -18.07 -0.90
C TRP A 456 21.31 -19.00 -0.83
N GLU A 457 22.37 -18.75 -1.61
CA GLU A 457 23.60 -19.55 -1.58
C GLU A 457 24.28 -19.54 -0.20
N GLU A 458 24.28 -18.40 0.50
CA GLU A 458 24.79 -18.31 1.88
C GLU A 458 23.91 -19.07 2.88
N LEU A 459 22.59 -18.91 2.77
CA LEU A 459 21.62 -19.62 3.60
C LEU A 459 21.72 -21.14 3.39
N ASP A 460 21.84 -21.58 2.14
CA ASP A 460 21.93 -22.99 1.78
C ASP A 460 23.18 -23.64 2.38
N LYS A 461 24.32 -23.00 2.16
CA LYS A 461 25.62 -23.46 2.66
C LYS A 461 25.73 -23.40 4.19
N GLY A 462 25.09 -22.42 4.80
CA GLY A 462 25.26 -22.10 6.21
C GLY A 462 24.26 -22.80 7.14
N LEU A 463 23.03 -23.04 6.66
CA LEU A 463 21.90 -23.53 7.45
C LEU A 463 21.15 -24.66 6.77
N PHE A 464 20.62 -24.44 5.56
CA PHE A 464 19.65 -25.36 4.92
C PHE A 464 20.20 -26.75 4.63
N LYS A 465 21.51 -26.86 4.33
CA LYS A 465 22.16 -28.16 4.06
C LYS A 465 22.07 -29.16 5.21
N ASP A 466 21.84 -28.69 6.45
CA ASP A 466 21.85 -29.53 7.64
C ASP A 466 20.51 -30.27 7.87
N GLY A 467 19.47 -29.89 7.11
CA GLY A 467 18.10 -30.38 7.21
C GLY A 467 17.15 -29.24 7.58
#